data_AF-A0A352VRG8-F1
#
_entry.id   AF-A0A352VRG8-F1
#
_cell.length_a   1.000
_cell.length_b   1.000
_cell.length_c   1.000
_cell.angle_alpha   90.00
_cell.angle_beta   90.00
_cell.angle_gamma   90.00
#
_symmetry.space_group_name_H-M   'P 1'
#
loop_
_entity.id
_entity.type
_entity.pdbx_description
1 polymer ?
#
loop_
_entity_poly.entity_id
_entity_poly.type
_entity_poly.pdbx_seq_one_letter_code
_entity_poly.pdbx_strand_id
1 'polypeptide(L)'
;MDATGEGGPLPIATTEAYESDARLSPDGSHVAYEADKEIYVVSFPEAGIPQQVSLGGGMSPRWEGVGTELFFWKADSLMSAPVTRVEPLGFGQADFLFVVPEVDVLNQFYDVTSDGQRSLIRTQNPGVASQSIQVVVDWQRESADVGRSRK
;
A
#
# COMPACT_ATOMS: atom_id res chain seq x y z
N MET A 1 -6.92 -18.07 21.63
CA MET A 1 -6.68 -18.11 20.19
C MET A 1 -5.29 -18.68 20.02
N ASP A 2 -5.20 -19.99 19.79
CA ASP A 2 -3.95 -20.73 19.67
C ASP A 2 -3.49 -20.73 18.21
N ALA A 3 -2.26 -20.29 17.99
CA ALA A 3 -1.59 -20.24 16.68
C ALA A 3 -0.68 -21.45 16.48
N THR A 4 -1.24 -22.65 16.47
CA THR A 4 -0.53 -23.85 15.98
C THR A 4 -0.97 -24.13 14.56
N GLY A 5 -0.53 -23.28 13.62
CA GLY A 5 -0.75 -23.49 12.19
C GLY A 5 0.15 -24.61 11.68
N GLU A 6 -0.40 -25.81 11.49
CA GLU A 6 0.29 -26.95 10.87
C GLU A 6 0.41 -26.83 9.33
N GLY A 7 0.01 -25.69 8.75
CA GLY A 7 0.22 -25.37 7.33
C GLY A 7 1.46 -24.50 7.15
N GLY A 8 2.41 -24.97 6.34
CA GLY A 8 3.53 -24.13 5.88
C GLY A 8 3.04 -22.89 5.11
N PRO A 9 3.90 -21.87 4.92
CA PRO A 9 3.52 -20.67 4.17
C PRO A 9 3.04 -21.05 2.76
N LEU A 10 1.86 -20.56 2.38
CA LEU A 10 1.29 -20.78 1.06
C LEU A 10 1.74 -19.64 0.12
N PRO A 11 2.55 -19.92 -0.91
CA PRO A 11 2.94 -18.90 -1.87
C PRO A 11 1.72 -18.46 -2.68
N ILE A 12 1.47 -17.15 -2.72
CA ILE A 12 0.34 -16.53 -3.44
C ILE A 12 0.78 -16.00 -4.81
N ALA A 13 2.05 -15.64 -4.92
CA ALA A 13 2.68 -15.28 -6.17
C ALA A 13 4.06 -15.98 -6.23
N THR A 14 4.43 -16.42 -7.43
CA THR A 14 5.66 -17.18 -7.69
C THR A 14 6.32 -16.74 -9.00
N THR A 15 6.16 -15.47 -9.35
CA THR A 15 6.78 -14.90 -10.55
C THR A 15 8.26 -14.63 -10.30
N GLU A 16 9.04 -14.45 -11.36
CA GLU A 16 10.43 -14.00 -11.24
C GLU A 16 10.54 -12.49 -11.00
N ALA A 17 9.42 -11.77 -11.05
CA ALA A 17 9.38 -10.33 -10.85
C ALA A 17 9.47 -9.94 -9.38
N TYR A 18 9.72 -8.65 -9.11
CA TYR A 18 9.56 -8.11 -7.77
C TYR A 18 8.08 -8.08 -7.40
N GLU A 19 7.71 -8.77 -6.32
CA GLU A 19 6.35 -8.89 -5.81
C GLU A 19 6.23 -8.18 -4.46
N SER A 20 5.20 -7.34 -4.29
CA SER A 20 5.02 -6.58 -3.04
C SER A 20 3.58 -6.15 -2.75
N ASP A 21 3.39 -5.52 -1.58
CA ASP A 21 2.14 -4.94 -1.06
C ASP A 21 0.89 -5.82 -1.24
N ALA A 22 1.00 -7.11 -0.93
CA ALA A 22 -0.12 -8.04 -0.98
C ALA A 22 -1.23 -7.65 0.02
N ARG A 23 -2.48 -7.61 -0.46
CA ARG A 23 -3.68 -7.25 0.30
C ARG A 23 -4.80 -8.26 0.10
N LEU A 24 -5.20 -8.88 1.20
CA LEU A 24 -6.37 -9.74 1.23
C LEU A 24 -7.65 -8.90 1.01
N SER A 25 -8.54 -9.43 0.19
CA SER A 25 -9.90 -8.91 -0.02
C SER A 25 -10.73 -8.96 1.27
N PRO A 26 -11.78 -8.14 1.41
CA PRO A 26 -12.55 -8.05 2.65
C PRO A 26 -13.22 -9.35 3.12
N ASP A 27 -13.59 -10.21 2.17
CA ASP A 27 -14.17 -11.54 2.41
C ASP A 27 -13.13 -12.65 2.53
N GLY A 28 -11.85 -12.33 2.35
CA GLY A 28 -10.75 -13.28 2.50
C GLY A 28 -10.56 -14.25 1.34
N SER A 29 -11.26 -14.07 0.22
CA SER A 29 -11.28 -15.04 -0.89
C SER A 29 -10.24 -14.78 -1.99
N HIS A 30 -9.64 -13.59 -1.98
CA HIS A 30 -8.69 -13.12 -2.99
C HIS A 30 -7.57 -12.28 -2.39
N VAL A 31 -6.42 -12.26 -3.05
CA VAL A 31 -5.30 -11.38 -2.73
C VAL A 31 -4.98 -10.51 -3.96
N ALA A 32 -4.98 -9.19 -3.77
CA ALA A 32 -4.40 -8.24 -4.71
C ALA A 32 -2.92 -8.03 -4.38
N TYR A 33 -2.05 -7.94 -5.37
CA TYR A 33 -0.63 -7.70 -5.16
C TYR A 33 -0.01 -6.96 -6.34
N GLU A 34 1.14 -6.34 -6.09
CA GLU A 34 1.96 -5.70 -7.12
C GLU A 34 2.98 -6.72 -7.65
N ALA A 35 3.09 -6.85 -8.97
CA ALA A 35 4.17 -7.57 -9.64
C ALA A 35 4.52 -6.87 -10.97
N ASP A 36 5.80 -6.71 -11.26
CA ASP A 36 6.30 -6.05 -12.49
C ASP A 36 5.63 -4.69 -12.78
N LYS A 37 5.39 -3.89 -11.74
CA LYS A 37 4.69 -2.60 -11.80
C LYS A 37 3.26 -2.68 -12.35
N GLU A 38 2.59 -3.81 -12.16
CA GLU A 38 1.18 -4.01 -12.44
C GLU A 38 0.48 -4.65 -11.24
N ILE A 39 -0.82 -4.44 -11.13
CA ILE A 39 -1.68 -5.04 -10.13
C ILE A 39 -2.24 -6.34 -10.67
N TYR A 40 -2.07 -7.39 -9.87
CA TYR A 40 -2.67 -8.70 -10.11
C TYR A 40 -3.57 -9.07 -8.94
N VAL A 41 -4.58 -9.89 -9.23
CA VAL A 41 -5.43 -10.54 -8.23
C VAL A 41 -5.45 -12.03 -8.45
N VAL A 42 -5.34 -12.79 -7.37
CA VAL A 42 -5.43 -14.25 -7.38
C VAL A 42 -6.37 -14.74 -6.28
N SER A 43 -7.01 -15.88 -6.49
CA SER A 43 -7.83 -16.55 -5.48
C SER A 43 -7.00 -16.98 -4.26
N PHE A 44 -7.66 -17.05 -3.11
CA PHE A 44 -7.10 -17.45 -1.82
C PHE A 44 -8.13 -18.30 -1.04
N PRO A 45 -7.72 -19.34 -0.30
CA PRO A 45 -6.35 -19.79 -0.10
C PRO A 45 -5.77 -20.51 -1.31
N GLU A 46 -6.58 -21.19 -2.11
CA GLU A 46 -6.08 -21.90 -3.29
C GLU A 46 -5.71 -20.90 -4.39
N ALA A 47 -4.41 -20.66 -4.57
CA ALA A 47 -3.89 -19.77 -5.59
C ALA A 47 -4.16 -20.34 -7.00
N GLY A 48 -5.07 -19.68 -7.73
CA GLY A 48 -5.38 -19.97 -9.12
C GLY A 48 -4.45 -19.25 -10.10
N ILE A 49 -4.94 -18.99 -11.31
CA ILE A 49 -4.24 -18.16 -12.30
C ILE A 49 -4.41 -16.70 -11.89
N PRO A 50 -3.33 -15.93 -11.68
CA PRO A 50 -3.45 -14.50 -11.41
C PRO A 50 -4.09 -13.75 -12.58
N GLN A 51 -5.03 -12.88 -12.27
CA GLN A 51 -5.65 -11.97 -13.22
C GLN A 51 -5.02 -10.60 -13.12
N GLN A 52 -4.54 -10.08 -14.25
CA GLN A 52 -4.04 -8.71 -14.33
C GLN A 52 -5.20 -7.71 -14.27
N VAL A 53 -5.08 -6.70 -13.41
CA VAL A 53 -6.08 -5.66 -13.21
C VAL A 53 -5.66 -4.32 -13.82
N SER A 54 -4.38 -3.96 -13.73
CA SER A 54 -3.87 -2.71 -14.30
C SER A 54 -3.14 -2.91 -15.64
N LEU A 55 -3.08 -1.84 -16.43
CA LEU A 55 -2.31 -1.77 -17.67
C LEU A 55 -1.51 -0.45 -17.74
N GLY A 56 -0.21 -0.59 -17.97
CA GLY A 56 0.72 0.53 -18.13
C GLY A 56 1.12 1.17 -16.80
N GLY A 57 1.11 0.40 -15.71
CA GLY A 57 1.48 0.84 -14.38
C GLY A 57 0.39 0.59 -13.33
N GLY A 58 0.82 0.10 -12.17
CA GLY A 58 -0.02 -0.18 -11.02
C GLY A 58 0.82 -0.42 -9.77
N MET A 59 0.49 0.26 -8.67
CA MET A 59 1.20 0.12 -7.38
C MET A 59 0.24 0.25 -6.19
N SER A 60 0.62 -0.37 -5.08
CA SER A 60 -0.07 -0.28 -3.78
C SER A 60 -1.60 -0.51 -3.83
N PRO A 61 -2.09 -1.71 -4.15
CA PRO A 61 -3.52 -1.96 -4.31
C PRO A 61 -4.29 -1.81 -2.98
N ARG A 62 -5.52 -1.29 -3.02
CA ARG A 62 -6.44 -1.21 -1.86
C ARG A 62 -7.85 -1.62 -2.26
N TRP A 63 -8.42 -2.56 -1.54
CA TRP A 63 -9.83 -2.94 -1.70
C TRP A 63 -10.74 -1.90 -1.04
N GLU A 64 -11.85 -1.58 -1.70
CA GLU A 64 -13.02 -1.00 -1.02
C GLU A 64 -13.56 -1.98 0.03
N GLY A 65 -14.25 -1.48 1.07
CA GLY A 65 -14.63 -2.30 2.23
C GLY A 65 -15.62 -3.42 1.92
N VAL A 66 -16.45 -3.27 0.88
CA VAL A 66 -17.32 -4.32 0.33
C VAL A 66 -16.70 -4.98 -0.89
N GLY A 67 -15.44 -4.70 -1.24
CA GLY A 67 -14.68 -5.37 -2.30
C GLY A 67 -15.28 -5.22 -3.69
N THR A 68 -16.06 -4.15 -3.92
CA THR A 68 -16.68 -3.85 -5.23
C THR A 68 -15.82 -2.94 -6.10
N GLU A 69 -14.78 -2.34 -5.53
CA GLU A 69 -13.75 -1.60 -6.23
C GLU A 69 -12.36 -1.98 -5.72
N LEU A 70 -11.38 -1.87 -6.62
CA LEU A 70 -9.96 -1.96 -6.30
C LEU A 70 -9.28 -0.65 -6.73
N PHE A 71 -8.74 0.07 -5.75
CA PHE A 71 -7.97 1.28 -5.96
C PHE A 71 -6.49 0.96 -6.09
N PHE A 72 -5.77 1.73 -6.90
CA PHE A 72 -4.31 1.62 -7.01
C PHE A 72 -3.70 2.89 -7.60
N TRP A 73 -2.39 3.05 -7.42
CA TRP A 73 -1.64 4.14 -8.04
C TRP A 73 -1.19 3.78 -9.45
N LYS A 74 -1.27 4.75 -10.35
CA LYS A 74 -0.57 4.76 -11.63
C LYS A 74 0.21 6.06 -11.75
N ALA A 75 1.52 5.99 -11.57
CA ALA A 75 2.36 7.18 -11.40
C ALA A 75 1.76 8.10 -10.32
N ASP A 76 1.42 9.35 -10.63
CA ASP A 76 0.85 10.33 -9.70
C ASP A 76 -0.69 10.32 -9.62
N SER A 77 -1.33 9.36 -10.29
CA SER A 77 -2.77 9.28 -10.45
C SER A 77 -3.35 8.13 -9.63
N LEU A 78 -4.43 8.41 -8.89
CA LEU A 78 -5.22 7.37 -8.26
C LEU A 78 -6.24 6.82 -9.26
N MET A 79 -6.26 5.50 -9.39
CA MET A 79 -7.13 4.74 -10.30
C MET A 79 -8.12 3.92 -9.49
N SER A 80 -9.28 3.61 -10.08
CA SER A 80 -10.23 2.61 -9.56
C SER A 80 -10.61 1.61 -10.65
N ALA A 81 -10.55 0.32 -10.33
CA ALA A 81 -11.07 -0.74 -11.16
C ALA A 81 -12.34 -1.34 -10.51
N PRO A 82 -13.50 -1.31 -11.19
CA PRO A 82 -14.71 -1.98 -10.71
C PRO A 82 -14.52 -3.48 -10.61
N VAL A 83 -15.05 -4.10 -9.55
CA VAL A 83 -14.96 -5.54 -9.28
C VAL A 83 -16.35 -6.17 -9.35
N THR A 84 -16.52 -7.13 -10.25
CA THR A 84 -17.71 -7.98 -10.33
C THR A 84 -17.50 -9.22 -9.48
N ARG A 85 -18.22 -9.32 -8.37
CA ARG A 85 -18.09 -10.40 -7.37
C ARG A 85 -18.84 -11.69 -7.76
N VAL A 86 -18.58 -12.17 -8.97
CA VAL A 86 -19.06 -13.46 -9.49
C VAL A 86 -17.84 -14.23 -9.94
N GLU A 87 -17.71 -15.50 -9.57
CA GLU A 87 -16.53 -16.29 -9.91
C GLU A 87 -16.47 -16.71 -11.39
N PRO A 88 -15.30 -16.61 -12.06
CA PRO A 88 -14.09 -15.92 -11.58
C PRO A 88 -14.31 -14.40 -11.54
N LEU A 89 -13.75 -13.72 -10.53
CA LEU A 89 -13.91 -12.26 -10.37
C LEU A 89 -13.72 -11.52 -11.70
N GLY A 90 -14.69 -10.66 -12.03
CA GLY A 90 -14.56 -9.73 -13.15
C GLY A 90 -13.90 -8.43 -12.70
N PHE A 91 -13.02 -7.88 -13.53
CA PHE A 91 -12.45 -6.54 -13.32
C PHE A 91 -12.79 -5.66 -14.52
N GLY A 92 -13.41 -4.51 -14.25
CA GLY A 92 -13.70 -3.49 -15.24
C GLY A 92 -12.44 -2.75 -15.67
N GLN A 93 -12.58 -1.89 -16.69
CA GLN A 93 -11.51 -0.96 -17.05
C GLN A 93 -11.20 -0.06 -15.86
N ALA A 94 -9.90 0.15 -15.57
CA ALA A 94 -9.49 1.07 -14.54
C ALA A 94 -9.72 2.53 -14.96
N ASP A 95 -10.56 3.22 -14.21
CA ASP A 95 -10.91 4.62 -14.41
C ASP A 95 -10.01 5.54 -13.58
N PHE A 96 -9.69 6.70 -14.16
CA PHE A 96 -8.97 7.76 -13.47
C PHE A 96 -9.88 8.46 -12.46
N LEU A 97 -9.40 8.64 -11.22
CA LEU A 97 -10.12 9.43 -10.22
C LEU A 97 -9.57 10.85 -10.13
N PHE A 98 -8.30 10.99 -9.76
CA PHE A 98 -7.62 12.28 -9.61
C PHE A 98 -6.10 12.12 -9.57
N VAL A 99 -5.39 13.23 -9.79
CA VAL A 99 -3.94 13.36 -9.60
C VAL A 99 -3.66 13.90 -8.19
N VAL A 100 -2.60 13.40 -7.56
CA VAL A 100 -2.01 14.01 -6.35
C VAL A 100 -0.63 14.59 -6.69
N PRO A 101 -0.53 15.92 -6.87
CA PRO A 101 0.76 16.57 -7.11
C PRO A 101 1.72 16.32 -5.94
N GLU A 102 3.01 16.16 -6.23
CA GLU A 102 4.07 15.98 -5.23
C GLU A 102 3.89 14.75 -4.32
N VAL A 103 3.13 13.74 -4.78
CA VAL A 103 3.13 12.43 -4.13
C VAL A 103 4.53 11.84 -4.22
N ASP A 104 5.01 11.31 -3.10
CA ASP A 104 6.26 10.57 -3.07
C ASP A 104 6.07 9.25 -3.84
N VAL A 105 6.41 9.25 -5.13
CA VAL A 105 6.20 8.10 -6.04
C VAL A 105 6.94 6.84 -5.60
N LEU A 106 7.94 6.97 -4.72
CA LEU A 106 8.66 5.83 -4.16
C LEU A 106 8.00 5.31 -2.88
N ASN A 107 6.99 6.01 -2.35
CA ASN A 107 6.42 5.77 -1.03
C ASN A 107 4.91 6.08 -1.01
N GLN A 108 4.19 5.56 -2.00
CA GLN A 108 2.77 5.84 -2.29
C GLN A 108 1.80 5.08 -1.37
N PHE A 109 2.15 4.95 -0.10
CA PHE A 109 1.22 4.38 0.87
C PHE A 109 0.03 5.31 1.07
N TYR A 110 -1.15 4.75 0.90
CA TYR A 110 -2.42 5.38 1.19
C TYR A 110 -3.37 4.35 1.77
N ASP A 111 -4.49 4.85 2.27
CA ASP A 111 -5.61 4.04 2.69
C ASP A 111 -6.92 4.66 2.20
N VAL A 112 -7.96 3.84 2.08
CA VAL A 112 -9.29 4.25 1.63
C VAL A 112 -10.30 3.90 2.70
N THR A 113 -11.28 4.76 2.93
CA THR A 113 -12.39 4.43 3.83
C THR A 113 -13.17 3.23 3.30
N SER A 114 -13.81 2.50 4.21
CA SER A 114 -14.54 1.27 3.86
C SER A 114 -15.63 1.49 2.81
N ASP A 115 -16.18 2.69 2.69
CA ASP A 115 -17.19 3.07 1.69
C ASP A 115 -16.59 3.56 0.35
N GLY A 116 -15.26 3.56 0.23
CA GLY A 116 -14.54 4.03 -0.96
C GLY A 116 -14.54 5.55 -1.14
N GLN A 117 -15.16 6.33 -0.25
CA GLN A 117 -15.45 7.75 -0.51
C GLN A 117 -14.32 8.71 -0.12
N ARG A 118 -13.35 8.26 0.69
CA ARG A 118 -12.24 9.11 1.15
C ARG A 118 -10.94 8.35 1.11
N SER A 119 -9.89 9.04 0.69
CA SER A 119 -8.52 8.52 0.68
C SER A 119 -7.64 9.33 1.63
N LEU A 120 -6.84 8.64 2.44
CA LEU A 120 -5.79 9.23 3.25
C LEU A 120 -4.45 9.06 2.52
N ILE A 121 -3.90 10.16 2.02
CA ILE A 121 -2.70 10.16 1.19
C ILE A 121 -1.64 11.01 1.86
N ARG A 122 -0.42 10.47 1.98
CA ARG A 122 0.74 11.23 2.45
C ARG A 122 1.30 12.06 1.30
N THR A 123 1.23 13.38 1.42
CA THR A 123 1.86 14.31 0.47
C THR A 123 3.11 14.93 1.07
N GLN A 124 4.00 15.45 0.23
CA GLN A 124 5.02 16.37 0.71
C GLN A 124 4.34 17.63 1.27
N ASN A 125 4.96 18.25 2.27
CA ASN A 125 4.50 19.53 2.81
C ASN A 125 5.29 20.64 2.10
N PRO A 126 4.73 21.28 1.05
CA PRO A 126 5.45 22.29 0.29
C PRO A 126 5.81 23.47 1.20
N GLY A 127 7.11 23.80 1.27
CA GLY A 127 7.63 24.95 2.00
C GLY A 127 8.25 24.65 3.38
N VAL A 128 8.21 23.42 3.86
CA VAL A 128 9.00 23.00 5.03
C VAL A 128 10.21 22.22 4.52
N ALA A 129 11.40 22.87 4.49
CA ALA A 129 12.65 22.13 4.31
C ALA A 129 12.70 21.02 5.36
N SER A 130 13.00 19.77 4.95
CA SER A 130 13.15 18.63 5.85
C SER A 130 13.90 19.08 7.10
N GLN A 131 13.19 19.18 8.22
CA GLN A 131 13.82 19.64 9.46
C GLN A 131 14.89 18.61 9.80
N SER A 132 16.16 19.06 9.86
CA SER A 132 17.26 18.18 10.24
C SER A 132 16.94 17.59 11.60
N ILE A 133 16.85 16.27 11.71
CA ILE A 133 16.80 15.61 13.01
C ILE A 133 18.20 15.76 13.61
N GLN A 134 18.33 16.61 14.62
CA GLN A 134 19.55 16.71 15.42
C GLN A 134 19.50 15.59 16.46
N VAL A 135 20.37 14.59 16.30
CA VAL A 135 20.53 13.52 17.28
C VAL A 135 21.61 13.96 18.27
N VAL A 136 21.21 14.25 19.51
CA VAL A 136 22.17 14.41 20.61
C VAL A 136 22.46 13.02 21.17
N VAL A 137 23.64 12.51 20.84
CA VAL A 137 24.22 11.33 21.50
C VAL A 137 24.95 11.77 22.77
N ASP A 138 25.05 10.91 23.78
CA ASP A 138 25.71 11.19 25.07
C ASP A 138 25.11 12.33 25.92
N TRP A 139 23.79 12.52 25.91
CA TRP A 139 23.09 13.54 26.72
C TRP A 139 23.40 13.49 28.23
N GLN A 140 23.80 12.33 28.76
CA GLN A 140 24.17 12.17 30.17
C GLN A 140 25.52 12.82 30.52
N ARG A 141 26.36 13.14 29.54
CA ARG A 141 27.64 13.80 29.75
C ARG A 141 27.51 15.32 29.81
N GLU A 142 26.39 15.86 29.35
CA GLU A 142 26.14 17.30 29.22
C GLU A 142 25.54 17.93 30.49
N SER A 143 25.22 17.14 31.52
CA SER A 143 24.83 17.70 32.82
C SER A 143 26.00 18.30 33.62
N ALA A 144 27.22 18.31 33.10
CA ALA A 144 28.41 18.81 33.80
C ALA A 144 28.77 20.28 33.52
N ASP A 145 28.27 20.90 32.43
CA ASP A 145 28.80 22.21 32.00
C ASP A 145 27.82 23.40 32.06
N VAL A 146 26.56 23.17 32.47
CA VAL A 146 25.59 24.27 32.70
C VAL A 146 25.72 24.87 34.12
N GLY A 147 26.69 24.42 34.92
CA GLY A 147 26.87 24.82 36.32
C GLY A 147 27.95 25.85 36.62
N ARG A 148 28.79 26.27 35.66
CA ARG A 148 29.92 27.17 35.93
C ARG A 148 29.99 28.37 35.00
N SER A 149 29.04 29.29 35.15
CA SER A 149 29.33 30.70 34.94
C SER A 149 28.40 31.58 35.76
N ARG A 150 28.85 31.92 36.98
CA ARG A 150 28.42 33.10 37.76
C ARG A 150 29.37 33.28 38.95
N LYS A 151 30.47 34.00 38.72
CA LYS A 151 30.90 35.22 39.44
C LYS A 151 32.24 35.69 38.89
#